data_AF-A0A545SKR2-F1
#
_entry.id   AF-A0A545SKR2-F1
#
_cell.length_a   1.000
_cell.length_b   1.000
_cell.length_c   1.000
_cell.angle_alpha   90.00
_cell.angle_beta   90.00
_cell.angle_gamma   90.00
#
_symmetry.space_group_name_H-M   'P 1'
#
loop_
_entity.id
_entity.type
_entity.pdbx_description
1 polymer ?
#
loop_
_entity_poly.entity_id
_entity_poly.type
_entity_poly.pdbx_seq_one_letter_code
_entity_poly.pdbx_strand_id
1 'polypeptide(L)'
;MSKVSQKDIESEGVPKHISKTDRLALRKNSSRCPVCKEKLGKIGKGTRYKNQCFSCGAVLAKELKCGRCNTNRVWRGKKGIFCHGCGNEHVR
;
A
#
# COMPACT_ATOMS: atom_id res chain seq x y z
N MET A 1 16.32 -5.29 -43.46
CA MET A 1 16.54 -6.11 -42.26
C MET A 1 17.20 -5.25 -41.20
N SER A 2 16.40 -4.63 -40.34
CA SER A 2 16.89 -3.66 -39.34
C SER A 2 17.36 -4.41 -38.10
N LYS A 3 18.66 -4.31 -37.79
CA LYS A 3 19.28 -4.88 -36.59
C LYS A 3 18.75 -4.14 -35.36
N VAL A 4 17.83 -4.76 -34.64
CA VAL A 4 17.44 -4.29 -33.30
C VAL A 4 18.67 -4.47 -32.40
N SER A 5 19.12 -3.37 -31.80
CA SER A 5 20.31 -3.31 -30.96
C SER A 5 20.00 -3.97 -29.61
N GLN A 6 20.90 -4.82 -29.10
CA GLN A 6 20.75 -5.54 -27.83
C GLN A 6 20.50 -4.62 -26.61
N LYS A 7 20.78 -3.32 -26.72
CA LYS A 7 20.62 -2.33 -25.64
C LYS A 7 19.16 -1.99 -25.32
N ASP A 8 18.23 -2.25 -26.23
CA ASP A 8 16.83 -1.86 -26.05
C ASP A 8 16.04 -2.87 -25.20
N ILE A 9 16.52 -4.12 -25.10
CA ILE A 9 15.84 -5.24 -24.42
C ILE A 9 16.03 -5.16 -22.88
N GLU A 10 17.12 -4.58 -22.40
CA GLU A 10 17.41 -4.49 -20.95
C GLU A 10 16.56 -3.44 -20.20
N SER A 11 15.81 -2.60 -20.93
CA SER A 11 14.95 -1.58 -20.32
C SER A 11 13.57 -2.12 -19.89
N GLU A 12 13.16 -3.27 -20.42
CA GLU A 12 11.88 -3.91 -20.08
C GLU A 12 12.10 -5.06 -19.10
N GLY A 13 12.54 -4.70 -17.89
CA GLY A 13 12.67 -5.67 -16.80
C GLY A 13 11.37 -6.47 -16.63
N VAL A 14 11.43 -7.78 -16.86
CA VAL A 14 10.30 -8.70 -16.72
C VAL A 14 9.55 -8.38 -15.42
N PRO A 15 8.24 -8.09 -15.46
CA PRO A 15 7.48 -7.77 -14.27
C PRO A 15 7.65 -8.89 -13.25
N LYS A 16 8.38 -8.64 -12.16
CA LYS A 16 8.58 -9.62 -11.08
C LYS A 16 7.20 -10.04 -10.59
N HIS A 17 6.88 -11.32 -10.69
CA HIS A 17 5.63 -11.86 -10.20
C HIS A 17 5.50 -11.56 -8.69
N ILE A 18 4.60 -10.64 -8.32
CA ILE A 18 4.44 -10.21 -6.93
C ILE A 18 3.59 -11.25 -6.21
N SER A 19 4.22 -11.99 -5.29
CA SER A 19 3.55 -13.00 -4.48
C SER A 19 2.39 -12.38 -3.68
N LYS A 20 1.40 -13.20 -3.30
CA LYS A 20 0.29 -12.75 -2.43
C LYS A 20 0.83 -12.23 -1.08
N THR A 21 1.91 -12.83 -0.59
CA THR A 21 2.63 -12.41 0.62
C THR A 21 3.22 -11.01 0.46
N ASP A 22 3.88 -10.72 -0.67
CA ASP A 22 4.45 -9.39 -0.95
C ASP A 22 3.37 -8.31 -1.13
N ARG A 23 2.25 -8.67 -1.75
CA ARG A 23 1.08 -7.76 -1.86
C ARG A 23 0.57 -7.35 -0.48
N LEU A 24 0.52 -8.27 0.48
CA LEU A 24 0.14 -7.98 1.86
C LEU A 24 1.24 -7.23 2.61
N ALA A 25 2.51 -7.55 2.37
CA ALA A 25 3.64 -6.86 3.00
C ALA A 25 3.64 -5.36 2.70
N LEU A 26 3.35 -4.96 1.45
CA LEU A 26 3.22 -3.55 1.08
C LEU A 26 2.10 -2.83 1.83
N ARG A 27 1.00 -3.53 2.14
CA ARG A 27 -0.12 -2.97 2.91
C ARG A 27 0.15 -2.90 4.41
N LYS A 28 1.03 -3.77 4.92
CA LYS A 28 1.44 -3.79 6.33
C LYS A 28 2.51 -2.75 6.67
N ASN A 29 3.19 -2.21 5.66
CA ASN A 29 4.29 -1.27 5.85
C ASN A 29 3.77 0.07 6.40
N SER A 30 4.25 0.47 7.58
CA SER A 30 3.89 1.73 8.27
C SER A 30 4.19 2.99 7.48
N SER A 31 5.18 2.94 6.58
CA SER A 31 5.54 4.06 5.73
C SER A 31 4.67 4.22 4.49
N ARG A 32 3.75 3.27 4.22
CA ARG A 32 2.95 3.24 3.00
C ARG A 32 1.46 3.16 3.30
N CYS A 33 0.67 3.73 2.41
CA CYS A 33 -0.78 3.64 2.46
C CYS A 33 -1.22 2.20 2.15
N PRO A 34 -2.07 1.57 2.96
CA PRO A 34 -2.55 0.21 2.67
C PRO A 34 -3.52 0.16 1.48
N VAL A 35 -4.08 1.31 1.08
CA VAL A 35 -5.04 1.42 -0.03
C VAL A 35 -4.32 1.58 -1.37
N CYS A 36 -3.45 2.61 -1.50
CA CYS A 36 -2.77 2.91 -2.75
C CYS A 36 -1.28 2.53 -2.80
N LYS A 37 -0.70 2.07 -1.67
CA LYS A 37 0.73 1.67 -1.52
C LYS A 37 1.75 2.81 -1.65
N GLU A 38 1.28 4.04 -1.79
CA GLU A 38 2.12 5.24 -1.84
C GLU A 38 2.70 5.60 -0.47
N LYS A 39 3.83 6.29 -0.43
CA LYS A 39 4.44 6.72 0.84
C LYS A 39 3.50 7.66 1.62
N LEU A 40 3.37 7.43 2.92
CA LEU A 40 2.68 8.32 3.83
C LEU A 40 3.61 9.45 4.26
N GLY A 41 3.08 10.67 4.33
CA GLY A 41 3.81 11.80 4.89
C GLY A 41 4.00 11.64 6.39
N LYS A 42 5.12 12.13 6.93
CA LYS A 42 5.36 12.18 8.37
C LYS A 42 4.66 13.38 9.02
N ILE A 43 4.37 13.28 10.31
CA ILE A 43 3.90 14.40 11.13
C ILE A 43 5.14 15.19 11.56
N GLY A 44 5.59 16.12 10.72
CA GLY A 44 6.74 16.99 10.98
C GLY A 44 8.06 16.23 11.16
N LYS A 45 8.88 16.64 12.14
CA LYS A 45 10.18 16.02 12.49
C LYS A 45 10.04 14.66 13.21
N GLY A 46 8.82 14.16 13.42
CA GLY A 46 8.56 12.95 14.18
C GLY A 46 8.74 11.64 13.40
N THR A 47 8.66 10.53 14.12
CA THR A 47 8.66 9.16 13.57
C THR A 47 7.26 8.68 13.14
N ARG A 48 6.21 9.42 13.49
CA ARG A 48 4.81 9.06 13.21
C ARG A 48 4.39 9.51 11.82
N TYR A 49 3.67 8.65 11.10
CA TYR A 49 3.04 8.96 9.83
C TYR A 49 1.68 9.61 10.01
N LYS A 50 1.26 10.42 9.04
CA LYS A 50 -0.07 11.03 8.99
C LYS A 50 -1.14 9.95 8.86
N ASN A 51 -2.28 10.19 9.51
CA ASN A 51 -3.46 9.31 9.45
C ASN A 51 -4.30 9.52 8.17
N GLN A 52 -3.74 10.20 7.18
CA GLN A 52 -4.36 10.48 5.88
C GLN A 52 -3.30 10.34 4.79
N CYS A 53 -3.70 9.73 3.68
CA CYS A 53 -2.90 9.64 2.47
C CYS A 53 -3.24 10.78 1.53
N PHE A 54 -2.26 11.61 1.17
CA PHE A 54 -2.45 12.70 0.21
C PHE A 54 -2.70 12.22 -1.22
N SER A 55 -2.12 11.09 -1.61
CA SER A 55 -2.21 10.56 -2.97
C SER A 55 -3.61 10.04 -3.30
N CYS A 56 -4.25 9.29 -2.39
CA CYS A 56 -5.56 8.68 -2.66
C CYS A 56 -6.70 9.17 -1.76
N GLY A 57 -6.41 10.08 -0.82
CA GLY A 57 -7.38 10.59 0.15
C GLY A 57 -7.82 9.57 1.21
N ALA A 58 -7.20 8.38 1.27
CA ALA A 58 -7.54 7.38 2.27
C ALA A 58 -7.24 7.90 3.69
N VAL A 59 -8.12 7.60 4.64
CA VAL A 59 -8.02 8.03 6.04
C VAL A 59 -8.05 6.82 6.96
N LEU A 60 -7.33 6.88 8.08
CA LEU A 60 -7.41 5.92 9.16
C LEU A 60 -8.76 6.04 9.88
N ALA A 61 -9.61 5.02 9.74
CA ALA A 61 -10.89 4.87 10.41
C ALA A 61 -10.68 4.22 11.79
N LYS A 62 -10.48 5.04 12.83
CA LYS A 62 -10.17 4.59 14.20
C LYS A 62 -11.34 3.87 14.87
N GLU A 63 -12.55 4.12 14.38
CA GLU A 63 -13.81 3.52 14.78
C GLU A 63 -13.98 2.09 14.26
N LEU A 64 -13.23 1.70 13.22
CA LEU A 64 -13.34 0.38 12.61
C LEU A 64 -12.30 -0.60 13.17
N LYS A 65 -12.77 -1.78 13.55
CA LYS A 65 -11.94 -2.94 13.92
C LYS A 65 -11.81 -3.89 12.75
N CYS A 66 -10.58 -4.33 12.48
CA CYS A 66 -10.36 -5.38 11.48
C CYS A 66 -10.91 -6.72 12.00
N GLY A 67 -11.88 -7.32 11.29
CA GLY A 67 -12.46 -8.61 11.67
C GLY A 67 -11.45 -9.79 11.73
N ARG A 68 -10.26 -9.66 11.11
CA ARG A 68 -9.25 -10.73 11.11
C ARG A 68 -8.19 -10.59 12.21
N CYS A 69 -7.70 -9.39 12.46
CA CYS A 69 -6.62 -9.17 13.44
C CYS A 69 -7.05 -8.33 14.66
N ASN A 70 -8.33 -7.96 14.71
CA ASN A 70 -8.99 -7.22 15.79
C ASN A 70 -8.33 -5.88 16.17
N THR A 71 -7.54 -5.29 15.26
CA THR A 71 -6.90 -3.98 15.48
C THR A 71 -7.69 -2.84 14.85
N ASN A 72 -7.61 -1.64 15.46
CA ASN A 72 -8.21 -0.40 14.95
C ASN A 72 -7.34 0.29 13.89
N ARG A 73 -6.57 -0.49 13.13
CA ARG A 73 -5.63 0.02 12.11
C ARG A 73 -6.26 -0.05 10.71
N VAL A 74 -7.54 0.27 10.60
CA VAL A 74 -8.31 0.14 9.37
C VAL A 74 -8.29 1.46 8.61
N TRP A 75 -7.97 1.41 7.32
CA TRP A 75 -7.94 2.57 6.44
C TRP A 75 -9.06 2.46 5.42
N ARG A 76 -9.80 3.56 5.24
CA ARG A 76 -10.89 3.68 4.26
C ARG A 76 -10.46 4.64 3.16
N GLY A 77 -10.63 4.25 1.91
CA GLY A 77 -10.43 5.12 0.74
C GLY A 77 -11.33 4.73 -0.42
N LYS A 78 -11.21 5.45 -1.54
CA LYS A 78 -12.04 5.21 -2.74
C LYS A 78 -11.88 3.80 -3.34
N LYS A 79 -10.70 3.19 -3.17
CA LYS A 79 -10.39 1.85 -3.69
C LYS A 79 -10.77 0.69 -2.74
N GLY A 80 -11.46 1.00 -1.64
CA GLY A 80 -11.86 0.01 -0.63
C GLY A 80 -11.31 0.30 0.76
N ILE A 81 -11.53 -0.66 1.65
CA ILE A 81 -11.15 -0.57 3.06
C ILE A 81 -10.10 -1.65 3.34
N PHE A 82 -8.95 -1.26 3.89
CA PHE A 82 -7.83 -2.18 4.11
C PHE A 82 -7.30 -2.04 5.52
N CYS A 83 -7.00 -3.17 6.16
CA CYS A 83 -6.32 -3.19 7.44
C CYS A 83 -4.82 -3.02 7.24
N HIS A 84 -4.25 -2.02 7.90
CA HIS A 84 -2.82 -1.76 7.94
C HIS A 84 -2.07 -2.76 8.84
N GLY A 85 -2.75 -3.39 9.81
CA GLY A 85 -2.14 -4.42 10.66
C GLY A 85 -1.90 -5.75 9.94
N CYS A 86 -2.89 -6.25 9.19
CA CYS A 86 -2.81 -7.56 8.54
C CYS A 86 -2.76 -7.52 7.00
N GLY A 87 -2.95 -6.34 6.39
CA GLY A 87 -2.96 -6.13 4.95
C GLY A 87 -4.22 -6.60 4.23
N ASN A 88 -5.17 -7.23 4.95
CA ASN A 88 -6.40 -7.71 4.33
C ASN A 88 -7.35 -6.57 4.03
N GLU A 89 -8.12 -6.77 2.97
CA GLU A 89 -9.30 -6.00 2.70
C GLU A 89 -10.34 -6.27 3.79
N HIS A 90 -10.88 -5.20 4.37
CA HIS A 90 -11.97 -5.27 5.29
C HIS A 90 -13.24 -5.08 4.48
N VAL A 91 -13.81 -6.20 4.04
CA VAL A 91 -15.14 -6.22 3.43
C VAL A 91 -16.14 -6.02 4.56
N ARG A 92 -17.00 -5.02 4.41
CA ARG A 92 -18.08 -4.74 5.35
C ARG A 92 -19.26 -5.65 5.04
#